data_AF-A0A558C0W4-F1
#
_entry.id   AF-A0A558C0W4-F1
#
_cell.length_a   1.000
_cell.length_b   1.000
_cell.length_c   1.000
_cell.angle_alpha   90.00
_cell.angle_beta   90.00
_cell.angle_gamma   90.00
#
_symmetry.space_group_name_H-M   'P 1'
#
loop_
_entity.id
_entity.type
_entity.pdbx_description
1 polymer ?
#
loop_
_entity_poly.entity_id
_entity_poly.type
_entity_poly.pdbx_seq_one_letter_code
_entity_poly.pdbx_strand_id
1 'polypeptide(L)' 'MIHFRNVTSWKFGAVAQYARGRPLAWFDDDFDLFPHQLAEFEAARKGVPTLLHTVSPSEGLREEDFDAVAEWAATLAA' A
#
# COMPACT_ATOMS: atom_id res chain seq x y z
N MET A 1 -18.82 15.85 -9.94
CA MET A 1 -17.96 16.61 -9.00
C MET A 1 -17.52 15.66 -7.91
N ILE A 2 -16.25 15.25 -7.92
CA ILE A 2 -15.70 14.37 -6.89
C ILE A 2 -15.50 15.23 -5.64
N HIS A 3 -16.24 14.94 -4.57
CA HIS A 3 -15.99 15.53 -3.26
C HIS A 3 -14.87 14.73 -2.60
N PHE A 4 -13.67 15.32 -2.51
CA PHE A 4 -12.66 14.83 -1.59
C PHE A 4 -13.14 15.18 -0.18
N ARG A 5 -13.86 14.25 0.44
CA ARG A 5 -14.25 14.39 1.84
C ARG A 5 -12.94 14.41 2.63
N ASN A 6 -12.77 15.43 3.46
CA ASN A 6 -11.67 15.52 4.43
C ASN A 6 -11.93 14.45 5.50
N VAL A 7 -11.71 13.19 5.13
CA VAL A 7 -11.70 12.07 6.07
C VAL A 7 -10.31 12.05 6.66
N THR A 8 -10.25 12.15 7.98
CA THR A 8 -9.05 11.99 8.80
C THR A 8 -8.34 10.63 8.60
N SER A 9 -8.93 9.72 7.82
CA SER A 9 -8.26 8.55 7.25
C SER A 9 -7.60 8.92 5.92
N TRP A 10 -6.28 9.00 5.92
CA TRP A 10 -5.45 8.86 4.73
C TRP A 10 -5.89 7.66 3.84
N LYS A 11 -5.36 7.55 2.61
CA LYS A 11 -5.73 6.55 1.57
C LYS A 11 -5.90 5.11 2.10
N PHE A 12 -5.19 4.76 3.18
CA PHE A 12 -5.20 3.47 3.88
C PHE A 12 -6.59 2.82 4.01
N GLY A 13 -7.60 3.54 4.51
CA GLY A 13 -8.93 2.96 4.72
C GLY A 13 -9.62 2.52 3.42
N ALA A 14 -9.52 3.33 2.38
CA ALA A 14 -10.06 3.03 1.05
C ALA A 14 -9.29 1.88 0.38
N VAL A 15 -7.96 1.84 0.51
CA VAL A 15 -7.13 0.76 -0.03
C VAL A 15 -7.40 -0.57 0.68
N ALA A 16 -7.52 -0.57 2.01
CA ALA A 16 -7.90 -1.75 2.78
C ALA A 16 -9.27 -2.29 2.36
N GLN A 17 -10.25 -1.39 2.20
CA GLN A 17 -11.58 -1.73 1.72
C GLN A 17 -11.54 -2.31 0.30
N TYR A 18 -10.76 -1.72 -0.62
CA TYR A 18 -10.63 -2.21 -1.99
C TYR A 18 -9.97 -3.60 -2.05
N ALA A 19 -8.93 -3.82 -1.26
CA ALA A 19 -8.20 -5.08 -1.25
C ALA A 19 -9.06 -6.24 -0.71
N ARG A 20 -10.02 -5.99 0.19
CA ARG A 20 -10.99 -6.99 0.74
C ARG A 20 -10.34 -8.36 1.06
N GLY A 21 -9.21 -8.37 1.74
CA GLY A 21 -8.52 -9.60 2.16
C GLY A 21 -7.68 -10.32 1.08
N ARG A 22 -7.60 -9.79 -0.14
CA ARG A 22 -6.64 -10.27 -1.15
C ARG A 22 -5.22 -9.81 -0.79
N PRO A 23 -4.17 -10.55 -1.20
CA PRO A 23 -2.82 -10.02 -1.23
C PRO A 23 -2.77 -8.65 -1.92
N LEU A 24 -1.94 -7.75 -1.39
CA LEU A 24 -1.84 -6.37 -1.86
C LEU A 24 -0.37 -5.96 -1.95
N ALA A 25 0.10 -5.61 -3.14
CA ALA A 25 1.27 -4.76 -3.32
C ALA A 25 0.79 -3.33 -3.59
N TRP A 26 1.31 -2.36 -2.86
CA TRP A 26 0.95 -0.96 -3.00
C TRP A 26 2.21 -0.10 -3.12
N PHE A 27 2.34 0.57 -4.26
CA PHE A 27 3.32 1.61 -4.53
C PHE A 27 2.79 2.96 -4.02
N ASP A 28 3.50 3.59 -3.09
CA ASP A 28 3.18 4.96 -2.62
C ASP A 28 4.47 5.57 -2.03
N ASP A 29 4.65 6.86 -2.18
CA ASP A 29 5.79 7.62 -1.65
C ASP A 29 5.56 8.14 -0.22
N ASP A 30 4.31 8.11 0.24
CA ASP A 30 3.88 8.87 1.41
C ASP A 30 3.59 8.00 2.65
N PHE A 31 4.03 6.74 2.70
CA PHE A 31 3.69 5.83 3.81
C PHE A 31 4.07 6.38 5.20
N ASP A 32 5.20 7.08 5.29
CA ASP A 32 5.73 7.61 6.55
C ASP A 32 5.07 8.91 7.01
N LEU A 33 4.24 9.55 6.17
CA LEU A 33 3.61 10.83 6.52
C LEU A 33 2.50 10.69 7.59
N PHE A 34 1.93 9.49 7.75
CA PHE A 34 0.78 9.23 8.63
C PHE A 34 0.99 7.95 9.45
N PRO A 35 1.96 7.94 10.39
CA PRO A 35 2.42 6.71 11.05
C PRO A 35 1.34 6.03 11.91
N HIS A 36 0.40 6.80 12.48
CA HIS A 36 -0.72 6.22 13.23
C HIS A 36 -1.68 5.46 12.32
N GLN A 37 -2.06 6.06 11.19
CA GLN A 37 -2.97 5.45 10.22
C GLN A 37 -2.30 4.27 9.48
N LEU A 38 -0.98 4.34 9.26
CA LEU A 38 -0.21 3.21 8.78
C LEU A 38 -0.28 2.03 9.76
N ALA A 39 -0.06 2.28 11.05
CA ALA A 39 -0.16 1.23 12.07
C ALA A 39 -1.58 0.63 12.16
N GLU A 40 -2.64 1.45 12.05
CA GLU A 40 -4.02 0.96 11.98
C GLU A 40 -4.27 0.09 10.75
N PHE A 41 -3.72 0.49 9.59
CA PHE A 41 -3.80 -0.28 8.34
C PHE A 41 -3.10 -1.62 8.44
N GLU A 42 -1.87 -1.65 8.96
CA GLU A 42 -1.10 -2.88 9.17
C GLU A 42 -1.82 -3.81 10.15
N ALA A 43 -2.37 -3.27 11.24
CA ALA A 43 -3.16 -4.05 12.19
C ALA A 43 -4.41 -4.66 11.54
N ALA A 44 -5.14 -3.88 10.74
CA ALA A 44 -6.34 -4.34 10.03
C ALA A 44 -6.03 -5.39 8.96
N ARG A 45 -4.80 -5.42 8.44
CA ARG A 45 -4.34 -6.36 7.42
C ARG A 45 -3.46 -7.49 7.96
N LYS A 46 -3.32 -7.60 9.29
CA LYS A 46 -2.52 -8.65 9.93
C LYS A 46 -2.94 -10.04 9.43
N GLY A 47 -1.95 -10.81 8.97
CA GLY A 47 -2.16 -12.16 8.41
C GLY A 47 -2.61 -12.19 6.95
N VAL A 48 -2.82 -11.04 6.31
CA VAL A 48 -3.05 -10.95 4.86
C VAL A 48 -1.78 -10.42 4.20
N PRO A 49 -1.16 -11.16 3.27
CA PRO A 49 0.06 -10.72 2.60
C PRO A 49 -0.08 -9.31 2.04
N THR A 50 0.79 -8.41 2.49
CA THR A 50 0.75 -7.00 2.12
C THR A 50 2.18 -6.50 1.98
N LEU A 51 2.51 -5.96 0.82
CA LEU A 51 3.76 -5.26 0.55
C LEU A 51 3.47 -3.78 0.38
N LEU A 52 4.12 -2.96 1.21
CA LEU A 52 4.14 -1.51 1.09
C LEU A 52 5.49 -1.14 0.44
N HIS A 53 5.45 -0.82 -0.85
CA HIS A 53 6.64 -0.55 -1.63
C HIS A 53 6.80 0.96 -1.81
N THR A 54 7.74 1.56 -1.07
CA THR A 54 8.00 3.00 -1.14
C THR A 54 8.67 3.36 -2.46
N VAL A 55 8.14 4.35 -3.17
CA VAL A 55 8.68 4.83 -4.46
C VAL A 55 9.18 6.26 -4.34
N SER A 56 10.09 6.67 -5.23
CA SER A 56 10.58 8.05 -5.26
C SER A 56 9.64 8.95 -6.09
N PRO A 57 9.11 10.05 -5.53
CA PRO A 57 8.26 10.97 -6.28
C PRO A 57 9.01 11.74 -7.38
N SER A 58 10.32 11.94 -7.23
CA SER A 58 11.12 12.66 -8.24
C SER A 58 11.47 11.81 -9.45
N GLU A 59 11.56 10.49 -9.26
CA GLU A 59 12.02 9.55 -10.27
C GLU A 59 10.87 8.76 -10.91
N GLY A 60 9.71 8.71 -10.25
CA GLY A 60 8.58 7.88 -10.65
C GLY A 60 8.85 6.40 -10.46
N LEU A 61 8.05 5.57 -11.13
CA LEU A 61 8.20 4.11 -11.11
C LEU A 61 9.32 3.66 -12.05
N ARG A 62 10.20 2.81 -11.55
CA ARG A 62 11.33 2.21 -12.26
C ARG A 62 11.20 0.70 -12.32
N GLU A 63 12.01 0.08 -13.19
CA GLU A 63 12.04 -1.38 -13.35
C GLU A 63 12.31 -2.10 -12.03
N GLU A 64 13.22 -1.56 -11.21
CA GLU A 64 13.55 -2.06 -9.87
C GLU A 64 12.34 -2.13 -8.92
N ASP A 65 11.36 -1.22 -9.06
CA ASP A 65 10.13 -1.25 -8.26
C ASP A 65 9.25 -2.44 -8.64
N PHE A 66 9.15 -2.73 -9.94
CA PHE A 66 8.38 -3.87 -10.45
C PHE A 66 9.06 -5.19 -10.15
N ASP A 67 10.39 -5.25 -10.25
CA ASP A 67 11.17 -6.44 -9.90
C ASP A 67 10.96 -6.82 -8.44
N ALA A 68 11.04 -5.86 -7.51
CA ALA A 68 10.79 -6.10 -6.09
C ALA A 68 9.38 -6.65 -5.82
N VAL A 69 8.35 -6.12 -6.49
CA VAL A 69 6.98 -6.63 -6.36
C VAL A 69 6.83 -8.01 -7.00
N ALA A 70 7.50 -8.28 -8.12
CA ALA A 70 7.49 -9.58 -8.77
C ALA A 70 8.14 -10.67 -7.90
N GLU A 71 9.29 -10.37 -7.29
CA GLU A 71 9.98 -11.25 -6.35
C GLU A 71 9.10 -11.54 -5.13
N TRP A 72 8.48 -10.51 -4.54
CA TRP A 72 7.53 -10.70 -3.45
C TRP A 72 6.33 -11.55 -3.88
N ALA A 73 5.74 -11.29 -5.05
CA ALA A 73 4.60 -12.05 -5.54
C ALA A 73 4.95 -13.53 -5.77
N ALA A 74 6.17 -13.84 -6.19
CA ALA A 74 6.65 -15.22 -6.32
C ALA A 74 6.66 -15.97 -4.99
N THR A 75 6.86 -15.29 -3.86
CA THR A 75 6.78 -15.91 -2.51
C THR A 75 5.36 -16.34 -2.12
N LEU A 76 4.33 -15.79 -2.77
CA LEU A 76 2.92 -16.11 -2.50
C LEU A 76 2.41 -17.33 -3.30
N ALA A 77 3.11 -17.69 -4.37
CA ALA A 77 2.77 -18.82 -5.23
C ALA A 77 3.37 -20.15 -4.74
N ALA A 78 4.27 -20.10 -3.76
CA ALA A 78 4.90 -21.23 -3.09
C ALA A 78 4.06 -21.73 -1.91
#